data_AF-A0A9C9GFB0-F1
#
_entry.id   AF-A0A9C9GFB0-F1
#
_cell.length_a   1.000
_cell.length_b   1.000
_cell.length_c   1.000
_cell.angle_alpha   90.00
_cell.angle_beta   90.00
_cell.angle_gamma   90.00
#
_symmetry.space_group_name_H-M   'P 1'
#
loop_
_entity.id
_entity.type
_entity.pdbx_description
1 polymer ?
#
loop_
_entity_poly.entity_id
_entity_poly.type
_entity_poly.pdbx_seq_one_letter_code
_entity_poly.pdbx_strand_id
1 'polypeptide(L)'
;MKKGLGLVLVLFLAIFLVIGCGEAPAEETPGEEAPEETPEEEPEEEAGVEGTQKLGLGVVTSIARSTDANFDAGINPTAQADVIMAAVLFDEEGKVVSVTIDNAQTRVAFDEELQVATDTSQPGKTKRELGDDYGMINASEIGKEWYEQIDELEAWMIGKTVEEIKNMPVKTRDESHQHVPDVPELETLVTITVEDYMAAVEYAYNNGIEVENAAAAGLGQNISTARSLGLDEDAGVDPMAQADTVMAAVAFDADGVVVGAQIDNAQIRINYDAEGNVVSDRSAAPKTKVQLGDDYGMGNISEIGREWYEQIASLEEWMIGKTVDEITGMPVRVVDDAHQNVPDVPELETLVTITVESYLAAVAEAAENAR
;
A
#
# COMPACT_ATOMS: atom_id res chain seq x y z
N MET A 1 5.29 69.15 -10.09
CA MET A 1 4.27 69.91 -10.83
C MET A 1 3.13 68.95 -11.14
N LYS A 2 1.86 69.33 -10.86
CA LYS A 2 0.56 68.61 -11.05
C LYS A 2 0.42 67.33 -10.17
N LYS A 3 -0.31 67.29 -9.03
CA LYS A 3 -1.78 67.39 -8.75
C LYS A 3 -2.61 66.46 -9.67
N GLY A 4 -3.46 65.55 -9.21
CA GLY A 4 -3.96 65.23 -7.86
C GLY A 4 -5.08 64.17 -7.87
N LEU A 5 -5.74 64.03 -6.70
CA LEU A 5 -7.15 63.62 -6.49
C LEU A 5 -7.47 62.11 -6.66
N GLY A 6 -8.26 61.42 -5.84
CA GLY A 6 -9.09 61.75 -4.68
C GLY A 6 -9.77 60.47 -4.16
N LEU A 7 -10.21 60.52 -2.90
CA LEU A 7 -10.59 59.45 -1.96
C LEU A 7 -12.13 59.29 -1.87
N VAL A 8 -12.60 58.19 -1.23
CA VAL A 8 -13.89 58.00 -0.49
C VAL A 8 -15.08 57.43 -1.29
N LEU A 9 -15.50 56.17 -1.08
CA LEU A 9 -16.47 55.60 -0.08
C LEU A 9 -17.92 56.10 -0.28
N VAL A 10 -18.90 55.18 -0.32
CA VAL A 10 -20.20 55.25 0.42
C VAL A 10 -20.99 53.93 0.24
N LEU A 11 -21.68 53.61 1.33
CA LEU A 11 -22.40 52.42 1.77
C LEU A 11 -23.94 52.61 1.61
N PHE A 12 -24.71 51.51 1.76
CA PHE A 12 -26.17 51.39 1.97
C PHE A 12 -27.07 51.49 0.71
N LEU A 13 -28.23 50.80 0.57
CA LEU A 13 -29.22 50.33 1.55
C LEU A 13 -30.15 49.29 0.87
N ALA A 14 -30.60 48.26 1.59
CA ALA A 14 -31.69 47.36 1.18
C ALA A 14 -33.07 47.93 1.57
N ILE A 15 -34.08 47.77 0.71
CA ILE A 15 -35.51 47.97 1.04
C ILE A 15 -36.34 46.84 0.38
N PHE A 16 -37.08 46.11 1.20
CA PHE A 16 -38.21 45.24 0.82
C PHE A 16 -39.52 46.04 0.79
N LEU A 17 -40.50 45.61 -0.05
CA LEU A 17 -41.96 45.48 0.20
C LEU A 17 -42.72 45.44 -1.17
N VAL A 18 -43.29 44.29 -1.58
CA VAL A 18 -44.69 43.80 -1.39
C VAL A 18 -45.68 44.19 -2.51
N ILE A 19 -46.07 43.15 -3.28
CA ILE A 19 -47.37 42.70 -3.81
C ILE A 19 -48.39 43.76 -4.33
N GLY A 20 -48.82 43.56 -5.59
CA GLY A 20 -50.13 44.00 -6.09
C GLY A 20 -50.51 43.32 -7.41
N CYS A 21 -51.48 42.38 -7.37
CA CYS A 21 -52.16 41.82 -8.53
C CYS A 21 -53.05 42.87 -9.23
N GLY A 22 -53.11 42.84 -10.56
CA GLY A 22 -54.08 43.59 -11.38
C GLY A 22 -54.02 43.17 -12.85
N GLU A 23 -55.18 42.88 -13.41
CA GLU A 23 -55.47 42.10 -14.63
C GLU A 23 -55.50 42.95 -15.92
N ALA A 24 -54.80 42.48 -16.99
CA ALA A 24 -55.02 42.58 -18.47
C ALA A 24 -55.50 43.91 -19.16
N PRO A 25 -55.09 44.23 -20.43
CA PRO A 25 -55.06 43.31 -21.57
C PRO A 25 -53.85 43.39 -22.53
N ALA A 26 -53.81 42.37 -23.39
CA ALA A 26 -52.78 41.99 -24.34
C ALA A 26 -52.54 42.96 -25.51
N GLU A 27 -51.28 43.03 -25.94
CA GLU A 27 -50.89 43.38 -27.30
C GLU A 27 -49.86 42.35 -27.77
N GLU A 28 -50.19 41.64 -28.85
CA GLU A 28 -49.38 40.55 -29.42
C GLU A 28 -48.25 41.11 -30.29
N THR A 29 -47.02 40.65 -30.05
CA THR A 29 -45.94 40.66 -31.05
C THR A 29 -45.20 39.32 -31.06
N PRO A 30 -44.76 38.82 -32.23
CA PRO A 30 -44.45 37.42 -32.44
C PRO A 30 -42.97 37.09 -32.19
N GLY A 31 -42.74 35.98 -31.48
CA GLY A 31 -41.65 35.02 -31.70
C GLY A 31 -40.22 35.48 -31.47
N GLU A 32 -39.71 35.29 -30.26
CA GLU A 32 -38.28 35.14 -29.98
C GLU A 32 -38.09 33.75 -29.37
N GLU A 33 -37.33 32.89 -30.06
CA GLU A 33 -37.03 31.53 -29.63
C GLU A 33 -36.23 31.59 -28.31
N ALA A 34 -36.74 30.91 -27.29
CA ALA A 34 -36.01 30.70 -26.04
C ALA A 34 -34.78 29.81 -26.30
N PRO A 35 -33.62 30.10 -25.71
CA PRO A 35 -32.50 29.16 -25.74
C PRO A 35 -32.88 27.87 -25.01
N GLU A 36 -32.57 26.72 -25.61
CA GLU A 36 -32.61 25.41 -24.96
C GLU A 36 -31.78 25.48 -23.68
N GLU A 37 -32.42 25.23 -22.53
CA GLU A 37 -31.69 24.95 -21.29
C GLU A 37 -31.07 23.56 -21.42
N THR A 38 -29.74 23.54 -21.50
CA THR A 38 -28.93 22.36 -21.21
C THR A 38 -29.28 21.89 -19.80
N PRO A 39 -29.64 20.62 -19.57
CA PRO A 39 -29.83 20.12 -18.21
C PRO A 39 -28.52 20.29 -17.42
N GLU A 40 -28.57 20.95 -16.27
CA GLU A 40 -27.54 20.82 -15.25
C GLU A 40 -27.46 19.34 -14.87
N GLU A 41 -26.29 18.72 -15.06
CA GLU A 41 -25.99 17.44 -14.42
C GLU A 41 -26.05 17.67 -12.90
N GLU A 42 -27.01 17.02 -12.25
CA GLU A 42 -26.97 16.85 -10.80
C GLU A 42 -25.64 16.17 -10.46
N PRO A 43 -24.93 16.62 -9.40
CA PRO A 43 -23.78 15.86 -8.91
C PRO A 43 -24.29 14.46 -8.56
N GLU A 44 -23.65 13.43 -9.10
CA GLU A 44 -23.87 12.06 -8.65
C GLU A 44 -23.71 12.05 -7.12
N GLU A 45 -24.83 11.82 -6.43
CA GLU A 45 -24.79 11.37 -5.04
C GLU A 45 -24.00 10.06 -5.09
N GLU A 46 -22.77 10.08 -4.56
CA GLU A 46 -21.99 8.88 -4.23
C GLU A 46 -22.89 8.00 -3.36
N ALA A 47 -23.63 7.10 -4.01
CA ALA A 47 -24.43 6.11 -3.34
C ALA A 47 -23.45 5.25 -2.56
N GLY A 48 -23.53 5.34 -1.22
CA GLY A 48 -22.77 4.46 -0.35
C GLY A 48 -22.92 3.02 -0.86
N VAL A 49 -21.79 2.35 -1.02
CA VAL A 49 -21.73 1.00 -1.60
C VAL A 49 -22.42 0.06 -0.62
N GLU A 50 -23.73 -0.15 -0.77
CA GLU A 50 -24.44 -1.20 -0.03
C GLU A 50 -24.16 -2.54 -0.69
N GLY A 51 -23.66 -3.51 0.09
CA GLY A 51 -23.42 -4.88 -0.38
C GLY A 51 -22.19 -5.51 0.26
N THR A 52 -21.96 -6.77 -0.09
CA THR A 52 -20.79 -7.54 0.36
C THR A 52 -19.63 -7.33 -0.61
N GLN A 53 -18.45 -6.97 -0.13
CA GLN A 53 -17.22 -6.91 -0.92
C GLN A 53 -16.21 -7.93 -0.40
N LYS A 54 -15.11 -8.08 -1.12
CA LYS A 54 -13.95 -8.85 -0.64
C LYS A 54 -12.72 -7.96 -0.57
N LEU A 55 -12.11 -7.87 0.61
CA LEU A 55 -10.81 -7.23 0.81
C LEU A 55 -9.70 -8.28 0.72
N GLY A 56 -8.65 -8.02 -0.04
CA GLY A 56 -7.49 -8.91 -0.17
C GLY A 56 -6.16 -8.18 0.04
N LEU A 57 -5.24 -8.82 0.78
CA LEU A 57 -3.82 -8.47 0.82
C LEU A 57 -2.98 -9.50 0.03
N GLY A 58 -2.44 -9.04 -1.09
CA GLY A 58 -1.53 -9.74 -1.99
C GLY A 58 -0.08 -9.57 -1.59
N VAL A 59 0.73 -10.63 -1.65
CA VAL A 59 2.18 -10.53 -1.43
C VAL A 59 2.99 -11.49 -2.30
N VAL A 60 4.04 -10.96 -2.93
CA VAL A 60 5.06 -11.71 -3.68
C VAL A 60 6.44 -11.24 -3.23
N THR A 61 7.32 -12.17 -2.93
CA THR A 61 8.64 -11.89 -2.36
C THR A 61 9.77 -12.45 -3.22
N SER A 62 10.91 -11.77 -3.29
CA SER A 62 12.11 -12.28 -3.95
C SER A 62 13.38 -11.79 -3.28
N ILE A 63 14.43 -12.61 -3.35
CA ILE A 63 15.80 -12.22 -2.98
C ILE A 63 16.80 -12.40 -4.12
N ALA A 64 16.29 -12.65 -5.34
CA ALA A 64 17.08 -13.04 -6.50
C ALA A 64 18.12 -11.99 -6.93
N ARG A 65 17.92 -10.73 -6.54
CA ARG A 65 18.79 -9.60 -6.86
C ARG A 65 19.91 -9.35 -5.84
N SER A 66 20.01 -10.16 -4.80
CA SER A 66 21.13 -10.10 -3.84
C SER A 66 22.44 -10.49 -4.53
N THR A 67 23.53 -9.76 -4.29
CA THR A 67 24.83 -9.95 -4.96
C THR A 67 25.92 -10.40 -3.99
N ASP A 68 26.85 -11.22 -4.50
CA ASP A 68 28.07 -11.62 -3.80
C ASP A 68 29.07 -10.48 -3.77
N ALA A 69 30.05 -10.59 -2.87
CA ALA A 69 31.25 -9.77 -2.92
C ALA A 69 32.11 -10.11 -4.14
N ASN A 70 32.80 -9.09 -4.66
CA ASN A 70 33.96 -9.24 -5.53
C ASN A 70 34.96 -8.14 -5.17
N PHE A 71 35.66 -8.35 -4.06
CA PHE A 71 36.60 -7.37 -3.50
C PHE A 71 37.76 -7.05 -4.46
N ASP A 72 38.19 -8.00 -5.29
CA ASP A 72 39.20 -7.77 -6.34
C ASP A 72 38.73 -6.72 -7.37
N ALA A 73 37.42 -6.63 -7.61
CA ALA A 73 36.80 -5.62 -8.47
C ALA A 73 36.26 -4.40 -7.70
N GLY A 74 36.47 -4.33 -6.38
CA GLY A 74 35.93 -3.27 -5.52
C GLY A 74 34.40 -3.30 -5.39
N ILE A 75 33.80 -4.50 -5.47
CA ILE A 75 32.36 -4.69 -5.35
C ILE A 75 32.07 -5.32 -3.98
N ASN A 76 31.35 -4.61 -3.14
CA ASN A 76 30.86 -5.14 -1.87
C ASN A 76 29.55 -5.91 -2.06
N PRO A 77 29.25 -6.90 -1.20
CA PRO A 77 27.98 -7.60 -1.28
C PRO A 77 26.82 -6.67 -0.93
N THR A 78 25.67 -6.93 -1.53
CA THR A 78 24.43 -6.20 -1.23
C THR A 78 23.28 -7.19 -1.22
N ALA A 79 22.56 -7.21 -0.11
CA ALA A 79 21.32 -7.95 0.01
C ALA A 79 20.18 -7.12 -0.57
N GLN A 80 19.28 -7.76 -1.32
CA GLN A 80 18.05 -7.14 -1.77
C GLN A 80 16.89 -8.08 -1.49
N ALA A 81 15.92 -7.59 -0.73
CA ALA A 81 14.62 -8.21 -0.54
C ALA A 81 13.58 -7.35 -1.26
N ASP A 82 12.96 -7.92 -2.29
CA ASP A 82 11.80 -7.33 -2.97
C ASP A 82 10.53 -7.91 -2.34
N VAL A 83 9.63 -7.04 -1.88
CA VAL A 83 8.30 -7.40 -1.38
C VAL A 83 7.28 -6.59 -2.17
N ILE A 84 6.66 -7.23 -3.15
CA ILE A 84 5.52 -6.69 -3.88
C ILE A 84 4.27 -6.96 -3.06
N MET A 85 3.45 -5.93 -2.88
CA MET A 85 2.26 -5.97 -2.05
C MET A 85 1.09 -5.34 -2.79
N ALA A 86 -0.12 -5.87 -2.60
CA ALA A 86 -1.33 -5.37 -3.24
C ALA A 86 -2.51 -5.36 -2.25
N ALA A 87 -3.10 -4.20 -1.96
CA ALA A 87 -4.43 -4.13 -1.34
C ALA A 87 -5.47 -4.07 -2.44
N VAL A 88 -6.45 -4.97 -2.42
CA VAL A 88 -7.46 -5.08 -3.47
C VAL A 88 -8.85 -5.22 -2.86
N LEU A 89 -9.79 -4.39 -3.30
CA LEU A 89 -11.20 -4.53 -3.01
C LEU A 89 -11.90 -5.10 -4.24
N PHE A 90 -12.67 -6.17 -4.06
CA PHE A 90 -13.46 -6.80 -5.12
C PHE A 90 -14.95 -6.67 -4.83
N ASP A 91 -15.77 -6.53 -5.87
CA ASP A 91 -17.23 -6.59 -5.78
C ASP A 91 -17.75 -8.03 -5.58
N GLU A 92 -19.06 -8.18 -5.44
CA GLU A 92 -19.74 -9.48 -5.29
C GLU A 92 -19.50 -10.43 -6.48
N GLU A 93 -19.17 -9.91 -7.66
CA GLU A 93 -18.86 -10.68 -8.86
C GLU A 93 -17.36 -11.05 -8.96
N GLY A 94 -16.54 -10.60 -8.02
CA GLY A 94 -15.10 -10.81 -8.00
C GLY A 94 -14.32 -9.91 -8.97
N LYS A 95 -14.90 -8.77 -9.37
CA LYS A 95 -14.20 -7.74 -10.16
C LYS A 95 -13.54 -6.73 -9.24
N VAL A 96 -12.40 -6.20 -9.67
CA VAL A 96 -11.65 -5.19 -8.92
C VAL A 96 -12.42 -3.87 -8.88
N VAL A 97 -12.69 -3.37 -7.67
CA VAL A 97 -13.28 -2.06 -7.38
C VAL A 97 -12.17 -1.05 -7.08
N SER A 98 -11.19 -1.45 -6.28
CA SER A 98 -10.01 -0.65 -5.93
C SER A 98 -8.80 -1.58 -5.86
N VAL A 99 -7.63 -1.10 -6.30
CA VAL A 99 -6.38 -1.85 -6.23
C VAL A 99 -5.24 -0.89 -6.00
N THR A 100 -4.40 -1.15 -5.01
CA THR A 100 -3.16 -0.43 -4.75
C THR A 100 -2.02 -1.40 -4.66
N ILE A 101 -1.03 -1.22 -5.53
CA ILE A 101 0.15 -2.05 -5.68
C ILE A 101 1.37 -1.22 -5.32
N ASP A 102 2.22 -1.79 -4.48
CA ASP A 102 3.52 -1.22 -4.16
C ASP A 102 4.61 -2.29 -4.15
N ASN A 103 5.87 -1.85 -4.13
CA ASN A 103 7.03 -2.71 -4.03
C ASN A 103 8.05 -2.12 -3.06
N ALA A 104 8.24 -2.79 -1.92
CA ALA A 104 9.36 -2.54 -1.03
C ALA A 104 10.62 -3.23 -1.58
N GLN A 105 11.48 -2.45 -2.25
CA GLN A 105 12.78 -2.91 -2.73
C GLN A 105 13.87 -2.59 -1.70
N THR A 106 13.90 -3.37 -0.62
CA THR A 106 14.76 -3.10 0.52
C THR A 106 16.17 -3.61 0.27
N ARG A 107 17.17 -2.73 0.43
CA ARG A 107 18.59 -3.06 0.24
C ARG A 107 19.39 -2.89 1.53
N VAL A 108 20.20 -3.89 1.84
CA VAL A 108 21.19 -3.83 2.92
C VAL A 108 22.57 -4.02 2.31
N ALA A 109 23.36 -2.95 2.31
CA ALA A 109 24.74 -2.98 1.83
C ALA A 109 25.68 -3.39 2.96
N PHE A 110 26.74 -4.09 2.60
CA PHE A 110 27.86 -4.38 3.48
C PHE A 110 29.12 -3.63 3.02
N ASP A 111 30.04 -3.35 3.93
CA ASP A 111 31.37 -2.80 3.60
C ASP A 111 32.39 -3.90 3.28
N GLU A 112 33.66 -3.50 3.10
CA GLU A 112 34.76 -4.43 2.78
C GLU A 112 35.08 -5.38 3.95
N GLU A 113 34.70 -5.00 5.17
CA GLU A 113 34.80 -5.80 6.39
C GLU A 113 33.52 -6.59 6.71
N LEU A 114 32.58 -6.65 5.76
CA LEU A 114 31.28 -7.30 5.88
C LEU A 114 30.45 -6.79 7.07
N GLN A 115 30.66 -5.54 7.48
CA GLN A 115 29.79 -4.83 8.41
C GLN A 115 28.63 -4.19 7.66
N VAL A 116 27.51 -4.00 8.35
CA VAL A 116 26.33 -3.34 7.75
C VAL A 116 26.66 -1.88 7.48
N ALA A 117 26.63 -1.50 6.19
CA ALA A 117 26.91 -0.14 5.71
C ALA A 117 25.64 0.69 5.50
N THR A 118 24.48 0.05 5.39
CA THR A 118 23.17 0.73 5.37
C THR A 118 22.85 1.33 6.74
N ASP A 119 22.30 2.54 6.78
CA ASP A 119 21.74 3.12 8.01
C ASP A 119 20.46 2.37 8.40
N THR A 120 20.57 1.45 9.36
CA THR A 120 19.46 0.60 9.81
C THR A 120 18.56 1.26 10.86
N SER A 121 18.87 2.51 11.26
CA SER A 121 18.03 3.28 12.17
C SER A 121 16.86 3.97 11.46
N GLN A 122 16.97 4.14 10.14
CA GLN A 122 15.96 4.79 9.32
C GLN A 122 14.93 3.76 8.82
N PRO A 123 13.64 4.12 8.75
CA PRO A 123 12.65 3.26 8.11
C PRO A 123 12.97 3.09 6.63
N GLY A 124 12.75 1.90 6.11
CA GLY A 124 12.78 1.65 4.67
C GLY A 124 11.62 2.36 3.98
N LYS A 125 11.73 2.51 2.66
CA LYS A 125 10.68 3.09 1.81
C LYS A 125 10.34 2.18 0.65
N THR A 126 9.09 2.19 0.24
CA THR A 126 8.64 1.56 -1.00
C THR A 126 8.95 2.41 -2.23
N LYS A 127 8.66 1.89 -3.43
CA LYS A 127 8.79 2.67 -4.66
C LYS A 127 7.78 3.80 -4.76
N ARG A 128 6.54 3.66 -4.27
CA ARG A 128 5.60 4.79 -4.21
C ARG A 128 6.08 5.88 -3.25
N GLU A 129 6.56 5.51 -2.06
CA GLU A 129 7.07 6.46 -1.06
C GLU A 129 8.35 7.20 -1.51
N LEU A 130 9.13 6.57 -2.39
CA LEU A 130 10.25 7.22 -3.05
C LEU A 130 9.79 8.19 -4.15
N GLY A 131 8.71 7.87 -4.87
CA GLY A 131 8.22 8.68 -5.99
C GLY A 131 9.34 8.95 -7.00
N ASP A 132 9.59 10.23 -7.28
CA ASP A 132 10.67 10.66 -8.19
C ASP A 132 12.08 10.32 -7.68
N ASP A 133 12.27 10.16 -6.35
CA ASP A 133 13.57 9.76 -5.78
C ASP A 133 13.93 8.30 -6.12
N TYR A 134 12.97 7.49 -6.60
CA TYR A 134 13.27 6.16 -7.13
C TYR A 134 14.11 6.25 -8.42
N GLY A 135 13.89 7.29 -9.23
CA GLY A 135 14.77 7.69 -10.33
C GLY A 135 14.68 6.82 -11.59
N MET A 136 13.65 5.99 -11.75
CA MET A 136 13.46 5.16 -12.94
C MET A 136 13.20 5.99 -14.19
N ILE A 137 12.69 7.22 -14.05
CA ILE A 137 12.42 8.13 -15.18
C ILE A 137 13.65 8.31 -16.08
N ASN A 138 14.86 8.25 -15.51
CA ASN A 138 16.12 8.38 -16.24
C ASN A 138 16.44 7.18 -17.15
N ALA A 139 15.91 6.00 -16.82
CA ALA A 139 16.06 4.76 -17.59
C ALA A 139 14.81 4.42 -18.41
N SER A 140 13.69 5.11 -18.16
CA SER A 140 12.39 4.88 -18.78
C SER A 140 12.34 5.44 -20.19
N GLU A 141 12.13 4.59 -21.19
CA GLU A 141 12.02 5.00 -22.60
C GLU A 141 10.74 5.80 -22.89
N ILE A 142 9.73 5.70 -22.02
CA ILE A 142 8.46 6.42 -22.11
C ILE A 142 8.42 7.68 -21.25
N GLY A 143 9.51 8.00 -20.54
CA GLY A 143 9.61 9.20 -19.71
C GLY A 143 8.71 9.21 -18.48
N LYS A 144 8.28 8.02 -18.02
CA LYS A 144 7.48 7.84 -16.80
C LYS A 144 8.28 7.19 -15.68
N GLU A 145 8.04 7.62 -14.45
CA GLU A 145 8.46 6.93 -13.23
C GLU A 145 7.74 5.59 -13.03
N TRP A 146 8.19 4.82 -12.03
CA TRP A 146 7.59 3.52 -11.73
C TRP A 146 6.14 3.63 -11.25
N TYR A 147 5.87 4.56 -10.33
CA TYR A 147 4.52 4.74 -9.78
C TYR A 147 3.53 5.14 -10.88
N GLU A 148 3.92 6.03 -11.80
CA GLU A 148 3.08 6.44 -12.94
C GLU A 148 2.75 5.28 -13.89
N GLN A 149 3.60 4.25 -13.98
CA GLN A 149 3.30 3.05 -14.79
C GLN A 149 2.39 2.08 -14.03
N ILE A 150 2.57 1.97 -12.71
CA ILE A 150 1.70 1.13 -11.88
C ILE A 150 0.30 1.71 -11.78
N ASP A 151 0.16 3.02 -11.68
CA ASP A 151 -1.16 3.68 -11.69
C ASP A 151 -1.96 3.35 -12.97
N GLU A 152 -1.29 3.26 -14.12
CA GLU A 152 -1.93 2.87 -15.40
C GLU A 152 -2.32 1.39 -15.41
N LEU A 153 -1.49 0.53 -14.84
CA LEU A 153 -1.79 -0.89 -14.69
C LEU A 153 -2.98 -1.12 -13.75
N GLU A 154 -3.01 -0.41 -12.62
CA GLU A 154 -4.11 -0.43 -11.65
C GLU A 154 -5.41 0.07 -12.27
N ALA A 155 -5.37 1.20 -12.98
CA ALA A 155 -6.53 1.73 -13.70
C ALA A 155 -7.08 0.72 -14.72
N TRP A 156 -6.20 -0.02 -15.40
CA TRP A 156 -6.61 -1.09 -16.31
C TRP A 156 -7.26 -2.28 -15.59
N MET A 157 -6.86 -2.59 -14.34
CA MET A 157 -7.44 -3.68 -13.55
C MET A 157 -8.87 -3.38 -13.07
N ILE A 158 -9.25 -2.11 -12.91
CA ILE A 158 -10.59 -1.72 -12.44
C ILE A 158 -11.68 -2.32 -13.32
N GLY A 159 -12.69 -2.92 -12.69
CA GLY A 159 -13.82 -3.60 -13.32
C GLY A 159 -13.49 -4.96 -13.93
N LYS A 160 -12.24 -5.43 -13.86
CA LYS A 160 -11.82 -6.76 -14.35
C LYS A 160 -11.86 -7.81 -13.26
N THR A 161 -12.13 -9.04 -13.67
CA THR A 161 -11.94 -10.22 -12.84
C THR A 161 -10.46 -10.62 -12.76
N VAL A 162 -10.09 -11.37 -11.73
CA VAL A 162 -8.73 -11.92 -11.61
C VAL A 162 -8.38 -12.83 -12.79
N GLU A 163 -9.34 -13.56 -13.35
CA GLU A 163 -9.09 -14.40 -14.53
C GLU A 163 -8.71 -13.55 -15.76
N GLU A 164 -9.36 -12.41 -15.97
CA GLU A 164 -9.00 -11.48 -17.05
C GLU A 164 -7.61 -10.86 -16.83
N ILE A 165 -7.29 -10.48 -15.58
CA ILE A 165 -5.99 -9.91 -15.21
C ILE A 165 -4.88 -10.93 -15.47
N LYS A 166 -5.01 -12.15 -14.94
CA LYS A 166 -4.01 -13.22 -15.12
C LYS A 166 -3.76 -13.60 -16.58
N ASN A 167 -4.78 -13.49 -17.41
CA ASN A 167 -4.70 -13.82 -18.83
C ASN A 167 -4.33 -12.62 -19.70
N MET A 168 -3.88 -11.50 -19.12
CA MET A 168 -3.40 -10.35 -19.88
C MET A 168 -2.34 -10.79 -20.89
N PRO A 169 -2.51 -10.46 -22.19
CA PRO A 169 -1.46 -10.64 -23.17
C PRO A 169 -0.19 -9.89 -22.76
N VAL A 170 0.95 -10.58 -22.83
CA VAL A 170 2.27 -10.02 -22.55
C VAL A 170 3.26 -10.35 -23.67
N LYS A 171 4.28 -9.52 -23.81
CA LYS A 171 5.38 -9.71 -24.76
C LYS A 171 6.73 -9.49 -24.12
N THR A 172 7.75 -10.05 -24.75
CA THR A 172 9.15 -9.74 -24.43
C THR A 172 9.55 -8.46 -25.17
N ARG A 173 9.96 -7.45 -24.40
CA ARG A 173 10.57 -6.22 -24.93
C ARG A 173 12.08 -6.39 -25.08
N ASP A 174 12.73 -6.90 -24.04
CA ASP A 174 14.17 -7.13 -23.97
C ASP A 174 14.52 -8.25 -22.96
N GLU A 175 15.80 -8.60 -22.82
CA GLU A 175 16.24 -9.70 -21.94
C GLU A 175 15.83 -9.54 -20.47
N SER A 176 15.75 -8.29 -19.99
CA SER A 176 15.35 -7.95 -18.62
C SER A 176 13.85 -7.69 -18.47
N HIS A 177 13.09 -7.62 -19.57
CA HIS A 177 11.67 -7.28 -19.59
C HIS A 177 10.91 -8.26 -20.48
N GLN A 178 10.65 -9.45 -19.93
CA GLN A 178 10.11 -10.59 -20.69
C GLN A 178 8.59 -10.63 -20.73
N HIS A 179 7.92 -10.01 -19.75
CA HIS A 179 6.45 -9.98 -19.64
C HIS A 179 5.95 -8.55 -19.43
N VAL A 180 6.15 -7.67 -20.42
CA VAL A 180 5.52 -6.35 -20.46
C VAL A 180 4.13 -6.45 -21.08
N PRO A 181 3.15 -5.59 -20.74
CA PRO A 181 1.82 -5.63 -21.35
C PRO A 181 1.85 -5.58 -22.88
N ASP A 182 1.04 -6.44 -23.51
CA ASP A 182 0.78 -6.48 -24.96
C ASP A 182 -0.71 -6.20 -25.23
N VAL A 183 -1.26 -5.22 -24.51
CA VAL A 183 -2.62 -4.72 -24.68
C VAL A 183 -2.58 -3.25 -25.11
N PRO A 184 -3.33 -2.85 -26.17
CA PRO A 184 -3.21 -1.51 -26.77
C PRO A 184 -3.33 -0.35 -25.79
N GLU A 185 -4.14 -0.50 -24.75
CA GLU A 185 -4.37 0.49 -23.71
C GLU A 185 -3.12 0.75 -22.85
N LEU A 186 -2.23 -0.24 -22.70
CA LEU A 186 -1.04 -0.16 -21.85
C LEU A 186 0.28 -0.11 -22.62
N GLU A 187 0.31 -0.45 -23.91
CA GLU A 187 1.55 -0.60 -24.69
C GLU A 187 2.50 0.61 -24.61
N THR A 188 1.95 1.83 -24.54
CA THR A 188 2.74 3.08 -24.46
C THR A 188 2.79 3.67 -23.05
N LEU A 189 2.15 3.02 -22.08
CA LEU A 189 1.96 3.53 -20.72
C LEU A 189 2.70 2.68 -19.68
N VAL A 190 2.88 1.39 -19.95
CA VAL A 190 3.49 0.42 -19.03
C VAL A 190 4.52 -0.41 -19.79
N THR A 191 5.78 -0.27 -19.39
CA THR A 191 6.92 -0.93 -20.04
C THR A 191 7.79 -1.75 -19.08
N ILE A 192 7.35 -1.85 -17.83
CA ILE A 192 7.91 -2.75 -16.82
C ILE A 192 7.30 -4.15 -16.96
N THR A 193 8.00 -5.15 -16.42
CA THR A 193 7.45 -6.51 -16.29
C THR A 193 6.35 -6.52 -15.24
N VAL A 194 5.23 -7.20 -15.51
CA VAL A 194 4.00 -7.10 -14.70
C VAL A 194 3.52 -8.40 -14.06
N GLU A 195 4.21 -9.52 -14.33
CA GLU A 195 3.83 -10.86 -13.87
C GLU A 195 3.64 -10.94 -12.34
N ASP A 196 4.61 -10.42 -11.57
CA ASP A 196 4.54 -10.47 -10.11
C ASP A 196 3.43 -9.56 -9.53
N TYR A 197 3.10 -8.45 -10.19
CA TYR A 197 1.98 -7.59 -9.76
C TYR A 197 0.63 -8.29 -9.97
N MET A 198 0.46 -8.98 -11.11
CA MET A 198 -0.72 -9.81 -11.36
C MET A 198 -0.82 -10.98 -10.38
N ALA A 199 0.31 -11.60 -10.04
CA ALA A 199 0.37 -12.67 -9.05
C ALA A 199 0.00 -12.18 -7.64
N ALA A 200 0.40 -10.97 -7.25
CA ALA A 200 -0.01 -10.35 -6.00
C ALA A 200 -1.53 -10.11 -5.96
N VAL A 201 -2.13 -9.60 -7.03
CA VAL A 201 -3.59 -9.41 -7.13
C VAL A 201 -4.34 -10.76 -7.09
N GLU A 202 -3.83 -11.80 -7.75
CA GLU A 202 -4.38 -13.15 -7.64
C GLU A 202 -4.31 -13.67 -6.19
N TYR A 203 -3.17 -13.50 -5.53
CA TYR A 203 -3.02 -13.90 -4.14
C TYR A 203 -4.03 -13.18 -3.25
N ALA A 204 -4.21 -11.87 -3.44
CA ALA A 204 -5.17 -11.05 -2.70
C ALA A 204 -6.59 -11.60 -2.83
N TYR A 205 -7.02 -11.97 -4.04
CA TYR A 205 -8.35 -12.54 -4.27
C TYR A 205 -8.56 -13.90 -3.60
N ASN A 206 -7.55 -14.78 -3.69
CA ASN A 206 -7.64 -16.14 -3.18
C ASN A 206 -7.61 -16.20 -1.64
N ASN A 207 -7.00 -15.20 -0.99
CA ASN A 207 -6.83 -15.13 0.46
C ASN A 207 -7.60 -13.97 1.10
N GLY A 208 -8.47 -13.31 0.35
CA GLY A 208 -9.26 -12.18 0.83
C GLY A 208 -10.39 -12.58 1.78
N ILE A 209 -10.80 -11.62 2.59
CA ILE A 209 -11.91 -11.73 3.55
C ILE A 209 -13.15 -11.01 3.02
N GLU A 210 -14.33 -11.50 3.37
CA GLU A 210 -15.59 -10.79 3.12
C GLU A 210 -15.68 -9.57 4.05
N VAL A 211 -16.12 -8.45 3.50
CA VAL A 211 -16.36 -7.18 4.21
C VAL A 211 -17.71 -6.62 3.77
N GLU A 212 -18.34 -5.81 4.62
CA GLU A 212 -19.67 -5.26 4.34
C GLU A 212 -19.59 -3.74 4.22
N ASN A 213 -20.22 -3.20 3.18
CA ASN A 213 -20.34 -1.77 2.91
C ASN A 213 -18.99 -1.02 2.84
N ALA A 214 -17.97 -1.67 2.30
CA ALA A 214 -16.68 -1.04 2.04
C ALA A 214 -16.80 -0.04 0.88
N ALA A 215 -16.55 1.23 1.18
CA ALA A 215 -16.53 2.32 0.21
C ALA A 215 -15.13 2.55 -0.38
N ALA A 216 -14.07 2.26 0.38
CA ALA A 216 -12.69 2.43 -0.05
C ALA A 216 -11.79 1.34 0.54
N ALA A 217 -10.62 1.13 -0.07
CA ALA A 217 -9.57 0.31 0.50
C ALA A 217 -8.20 0.99 0.35
N GLY A 218 -7.32 0.74 1.31
CA GLY A 218 -5.98 1.30 1.34
C GLY A 218 -4.91 0.29 1.67
N LEU A 219 -3.68 0.60 1.24
CA LEU A 219 -2.47 -0.16 1.49
C LEU A 219 -1.52 0.69 2.33
N GLY A 220 -0.95 0.11 3.38
CA GLY A 220 0.12 0.74 4.15
C GLY A 220 1.15 -0.28 4.62
N GLN A 221 2.31 0.21 5.05
CA GLN A 221 3.45 -0.64 5.36
C GLN A 221 4.35 -0.07 6.46
N ASN A 222 5.24 -0.91 6.96
CA ASN A 222 6.32 -0.47 7.82
C ASN A 222 7.55 -1.34 7.58
N ILE A 223 8.67 -0.72 7.18
CA ILE A 223 9.87 -1.43 6.75
C ILE A 223 11.02 -1.14 7.70
N SER A 224 11.66 -2.20 8.20
CA SER A 224 12.84 -2.10 9.08
C SER A 224 13.96 -3.03 8.64
N THR A 225 15.19 -2.54 8.74
CA THR A 225 16.42 -3.32 8.56
C THR A 225 17.26 -3.43 9.83
N ALA A 226 16.71 -2.99 10.97
CA ALA A 226 17.38 -2.85 12.26
C ALA A 226 18.00 -4.14 12.81
N ARG A 227 17.55 -5.31 12.34
CA ARG A 227 18.03 -6.64 12.75
C ARG A 227 19.14 -7.22 11.85
N SER A 228 19.66 -6.43 10.91
CA SER A 228 20.80 -6.84 10.11
C SER A 228 22.06 -6.93 10.97
N LEU A 229 22.91 -7.91 10.69
CA LEU A 229 24.12 -8.23 11.44
C LEU A 229 25.33 -8.19 10.49
N GLY A 230 26.41 -7.57 10.95
CA GLY A 230 27.72 -7.65 10.32
C GLY A 230 28.48 -8.90 10.78
N LEU A 231 29.61 -9.19 10.12
CA LEU A 231 30.52 -10.25 10.53
C LEU A 231 31.05 -10.00 11.96
N ASP A 232 30.96 -11.00 12.82
CA ASP A 232 31.65 -11.03 14.11
C ASP A 232 32.33 -12.40 14.29
N GLU A 233 33.60 -12.46 13.90
CA GLU A 233 34.41 -13.70 13.95
C GLU A 233 34.58 -14.22 15.39
N ASP A 234 34.68 -13.32 16.37
CA ASP A 234 34.89 -13.68 17.78
C ASP A 234 33.63 -14.32 18.38
N ALA A 235 32.44 -13.83 17.98
CA ALA A 235 31.15 -14.39 18.35
C ALA A 235 30.69 -15.56 17.46
N GLY A 236 31.38 -15.81 16.34
CA GLY A 236 31.00 -16.82 15.35
C GLY A 236 29.70 -16.47 14.62
N VAL A 237 29.49 -15.18 14.34
CA VAL A 237 28.31 -14.65 13.64
C VAL A 237 28.71 -14.27 12.22
N ASP A 238 28.11 -14.94 11.24
CA ASP A 238 28.22 -14.58 9.83
C ASP A 238 27.31 -13.37 9.49
N PRO A 239 27.60 -12.60 8.42
CA PRO A 239 26.77 -11.48 8.04
C PRO A 239 25.37 -11.93 7.61
N MET A 240 24.37 -11.16 8.02
CA MET A 240 22.98 -11.44 7.69
C MET A 240 22.24 -10.12 7.50
N ALA A 241 21.63 -9.93 6.33
CA ALA A 241 20.65 -8.88 6.14
C ALA A 241 19.27 -9.38 6.58
N GLN A 242 18.54 -8.56 7.34
CA GLN A 242 17.13 -8.80 7.63
C GLN A 242 16.31 -7.60 7.19
N ALA A 243 15.31 -7.83 6.34
CA ALA A 243 14.29 -6.86 5.98
C ALA A 243 12.95 -7.35 6.54
N ASP A 244 12.44 -6.63 7.53
CA ASP A 244 11.10 -6.83 8.10
C ASP A 244 10.15 -5.85 7.40
N THR A 245 9.21 -6.36 6.61
CA THR A 245 8.18 -5.56 5.92
C THR A 245 6.81 -5.95 6.44
N VAL A 246 6.24 -5.11 7.29
CA VAL A 246 4.83 -5.17 7.69
C VAL A 246 3.98 -4.56 6.60
N MET A 247 2.84 -5.15 6.29
CA MET A 247 1.90 -4.70 5.27
C MET A 247 0.48 -4.79 5.83
N ALA A 248 -0.37 -3.83 5.49
CA ALA A 248 -1.77 -3.81 5.87
C ALA A 248 -2.65 -3.43 4.66
N ALA A 249 -3.65 -4.25 4.36
CA ALA A 249 -4.79 -3.87 3.52
C ALA A 249 -5.97 -3.58 4.44
N VAL A 250 -6.60 -2.42 4.31
CA VAL A 250 -7.70 -1.99 5.19
C VAL A 250 -8.85 -1.46 4.34
N ALA A 251 -10.05 -1.96 4.60
CA ALA A 251 -11.30 -1.49 3.99
C ALA A 251 -12.03 -0.56 4.95
N PHE A 252 -12.58 0.53 4.40
CA PHE A 252 -13.30 1.56 5.14
C PHE A 252 -14.71 1.72 4.59
N ASP A 253 -15.68 1.98 5.47
CA ASP A 253 -16.99 2.46 5.05
C ASP A 253 -16.97 3.94 4.66
N ALA A 254 -18.13 4.48 4.25
CA ALA A 254 -18.28 5.86 3.83
C ALA A 254 -17.99 6.89 4.95
N ASP A 255 -18.03 6.47 6.22
CA ASP A 255 -17.72 7.32 7.39
C ASP A 255 -16.22 7.23 7.78
N GLY A 256 -15.42 6.43 7.06
CA GLY A 256 -14.00 6.21 7.35
C GLY A 256 -13.77 5.25 8.53
N VAL A 257 -14.77 4.44 8.89
CA VAL A 257 -14.65 3.40 9.91
C VAL A 257 -14.14 2.12 9.26
N VAL A 258 -13.23 1.41 9.94
CA VAL A 258 -12.68 0.15 9.44
C VAL A 258 -13.77 -0.92 9.40
N VAL A 259 -14.02 -1.50 8.22
CA VAL A 259 -14.94 -2.64 8.01
C VAL A 259 -14.21 -3.95 7.71
N GLY A 260 -12.90 -3.89 7.47
CA GLY A 260 -12.04 -5.06 7.38
C GLY A 260 -10.57 -4.70 7.38
N ALA A 261 -9.72 -5.60 7.87
CA ALA A 261 -8.27 -5.43 7.88
C ALA A 261 -7.60 -6.79 7.63
N GLN A 262 -6.51 -6.79 6.87
CA GLN A 262 -5.59 -7.91 6.74
C GLN A 262 -4.16 -7.38 6.89
N ILE A 263 -3.38 -7.99 7.78
CA ILE A 263 -2.04 -7.58 8.14
C ILE A 263 -1.10 -8.78 8.03
N ASP A 264 0.03 -8.57 7.38
CA ASP A 264 1.08 -9.59 7.24
C ASP A 264 2.46 -8.97 7.49
N ASN A 265 3.45 -9.84 7.70
CA ASN A 265 4.84 -9.45 7.90
C ASN A 265 5.77 -10.40 7.12
N ALA A 266 6.47 -9.85 6.13
CA ALA A 266 7.57 -10.52 5.48
C ALA A 266 8.86 -10.30 6.29
N GLN A 267 9.30 -11.32 7.02
CA GLN A 267 10.57 -11.30 7.76
C GLN A 267 11.66 -12.00 6.95
N ILE A 268 12.25 -11.27 5.99
CA ILE A 268 13.17 -11.85 5.02
C ILE A 268 14.60 -11.78 5.54
N ARG A 269 15.25 -12.94 5.65
CA ARG A 269 16.67 -13.07 6.03
C ARG A 269 17.51 -13.55 4.86
N ILE A 270 18.57 -12.82 4.56
CA ILE A 270 19.53 -13.12 3.51
C ILE A 270 20.89 -13.32 4.17
N ASN A 271 21.35 -14.57 4.21
CA ASN A 271 22.58 -14.96 4.89
C ASN A 271 23.75 -14.90 3.90
N TYR A 272 24.90 -14.46 4.41
CA TYR A 272 26.17 -14.46 3.71
C TYR A 272 27.18 -15.36 4.43
N ASP A 273 28.18 -15.86 3.74
CA ASP A 273 29.36 -16.45 4.36
C ASP A 273 30.38 -15.37 4.74
N ALA A 274 31.45 -15.78 5.43
CA ALA A 274 32.54 -14.90 5.85
C ALA A 274 33.37 -14.35 4.67
N GLU A 275 33.15 -14.84 3.45
CA GLU A 275 33.75 -14.31 2.22
C GLU A 275 32.81 -13.33 1.48
N GLY A 276 31.61 -13.11 2.00
CA GLY A 276 30.62 -12.20 1.41
C GLY A 276 29.83 -12.80 0.25
N ASN A 277 29.73 -14.12 0.14
CA ASN A 277 28.84 -14.79 -0.82
C ASN A 277 27.48 -15.07 -0.18
N VAL A 278 26.41 -14.93 -0.96
CA VAL A 278 25.06 -15.27 -0.53
C VAL A 278 24.93 -16.78 -0.34
N VAL A 279 24.54 -17.19 0.87
CA VAL A 279 24.30 -18.59 1.24
C VAL A 279 22.81 -18.94 1.13
N SER A 280 21.92 -17.95 1.26
CA SER A 280 20.48 -18.14 1.00
C SER A 280 20.22 -18.54 -0.45
N ASP A 281 19.23 -19.41 -0.70
CA ASP A 281 18.82 -19.76 -2.06
C ASP A 281 18.16 -18.56 -2.74
N ARG A 282 18.92 -17.91 -3.65
CA ARG A 282 18.46 -16.75 -4.43
C ARG A 282 17.21 -17.03 -5.26
N SER A 283 16.92 -18.28 -5.59
CA SER A 283 15.75 -18.66 -6.38
C SER A 283 14.50 -18.93 -5.53
N ALA A 284 14.66 -19.04 -4.20
CA ALA A 284 13.54 -19.21 -3.30
C ALA A 284 12.76 -17.90 -3.14
N ALA A 285 11.43 -18.02 -3.07
CA ALA A 285 10.55 -16.94 -2.62
C ALA A 285 10.34 -17.08 -1.11
N PRO A 286 10.88 -16.17 -0.26
CA PRO A 286 10.69 -16.23 1.19
C PRO A 286 9.22 -16.06 1.58
N LYS A 287 8.67 -17.00 2.35
CA LYS A 287 7.28 -16.88 2.81
C LYS A 287 7.12 -15.80 3.88
N THR A 288 6.00 -15.09 3.84
CA THR A 288 5.56 -14.21 4.94
C THR A 288 5.07 -15.02 6.14
N LYS A 289 4.80 -14.34 7.27
CA LYS A 289 4.29 -15.03 8.46
C LYS A 289 2.92 -15.66 8.24
N VAL A 290 2.01 -15.00 7.52
CA VAL A 290 0.71 -15.61 7.18
C VAL A 290 0.91 -16.82 6.25
N GLN A 291 1.79 -16.72 5.25
CA GLN A 291 2.08 -17.84 4.33
C GLN A 291 2.78 -19.02 5.01
N LEU A 292 3.51 -18.78 6.10
CA LEU A 292 4.09 -19.82 6.93
C LEU A 292 3.03 -20.49 7.82
N GLY A 293 2.07 -19.74 8.35
CA GLY A 293 1.08 -20.27 9.29
C GLY A 293 1.77 -20.94 10.48
N ASP A 294 1.43 -22.21 10.75
CA ASP A 294 2.04 -23.01 11.82
C ASP A 294 3.55 -23.26 11.61
N ASP A 295 4.04 -23.21 10.36
CA ASP A 295 5.47 -23.38 10.07
C ASP A 295 6.31 -22.21 10.61
N TYR A 296 5.69 -21.08 10.98
CA TYR A 296 6.38 -19.99 11.68
C TYR A 296 6.83 -20.42 13.09
N GLY A 297 6.04 -21.28 13.74
CA GLY A 297 6.38 -21.98 14.97
C GLY A 297 6.32 -21.14 16.25
N MET A 298 5.68 -19.98 16.23
CA MET A 298 5.55 -19.09 17.38
C MET A 298 4.66 -19.68 18.48
N GLY A 299 3.67 -20.51 18.13
CA GLY A 299 2.77 -21.15 19.08
C GLY A 299 3.51 -22.03 20.09
N ASN A 300 4.69 -22.56 19.72
CA ASN A 300 5.53 -23.35 20.61
C ASN A 300 6.27 -22.53 21.68
N ILE A 301 6.43 -21.21 21.47
CA ILE A 301 7.17 -20.30 22.36
C ILE A 301 6.27 -19.24 22.99
N SER A 302 5.11 -18.99 22.39
CA SER A 302 4.10 -18.04 22.87
C SER A 302 3.54 -18.48 24.22
N GLU A 303 3.52 -17.58 25.21
CA GLU A 303 3.00 -17.87 26.54
C GLU A 303 1.49 -18.21 26.53
N ILE A 304 0.77 -17.73 25.51
CA ILE A 304 -0.66 -18.00 25.29
C ILE A 304 -0.89 -19.19 24.33
N GLY A 305 0.18 -19.84 23.84
CA GLY A 305 0.10 -21.00 22.96
C GLY A 305 -0.46 -20.72 21.55
N ARG A 306 -0.56 -19.45 21.16
CA ARG A 306 -1.08 -19.01 19.85
C ARG A 306 0.04 -18.69 18.89
N GLU A 307 -0.14 -19.08 17.63
CA GLU A 307 0.69 -18.69 16.51
C GLU A 307 0.55 -17.20 16.17
N TRP A 308 1.52 -16.64 15.46
CA TRP A 308 1.53 -15.22 15.11
C TRP A 308 0.27 -14.82 14.31
N TYR A 309 -0.11 -15.63 13.32
CA TYR A 309 -1.27 -15.35 12.46
C TYR A 309 -2.59 -15.38 13.26
N GLU A 310 -2.67 -16.17 14.33
CA GLU A 310 -3.86 -16.20 15.20
C GLU A 310 -3.95 -14.95 16.08
N GLN A 311 -2.81 -14.37 16.46
CA GLN A 311 -2.76 -13.12 17.22
C GLN A 311 -3.10 -11.93 16.32
N ILE A 312 -2.52 -11.87 15.11
CA ILE A 312 -2.82 -10.77 14.19
C ILE A 312 -4.30 -10.79 13.78
N ALA A 313 -4.89 -11.96 13.55
CA ALA A 313 -6.33 -12.09 13.27
C ALA A 313 -7.21 -11.55 14.41
N SER A 314 -6.77 -11.70 15.67
CA SER A 314 -7.50 -11.12 16.81
C SER A 314 -7.36 -9.60 16.87
N LEU A 315 -6.21 -9.06 16.48
CA LEU A 315 -6.00 -7.62 16.37
C LEU A 315 -6.84 -7.03 15.22
N GLU A 316 -6.86 -7.68 14.05
CA GLU A 316 -7.68 -7.32 12.89
C GLU A 316 -9.17 -7.31 13.25
N GLU A 317 -9.68 -8.36 13.92
CA GLU A 317 -11.07 -8.41 14.37
C GLU A 317 -11.41 -7.27 15.34
N TRP A 318 -10.48 -6.92 16.24
CA TRP A 318 -10.67 -5.80 17.17
C TRP A 318 -10.73 -4.44 16.47
N MET A 319 -10.07 -4.27 15.32
CA MET A 319 -10.08 -3.03 14.53
C MET A 319 -11.44 -2.77 13.86
N ILE A 320 -12.23 -3.81 13.58
CA ILE A 320 -13.52 -3.67 12.89
C ILE A 320 -14.49 -2.81 13.72
N GLY A 321 -15.14 -1.86 13.04
CA GLY A 321 -16.06 -0.90 13.64
C GLY A 321 -15.38 0.25 14.39
N LYS A 322 -14.06 0.43 14.23
CA LYS A 322 -13.30 1.53 14.84
C LYS A 322 -12.78 2.50 13.78
N THR A 323 -12.59 3.74 14.20
CA THR A 323 -11.81 4.73 13.44
C THR A 323 -10.31 4.46 13.59
N VAL A 324 -9.53 5.00 12.65
CA VAL A 324 -8.05 4.88 12.67
C VAL A 324 -7.45 5.54 13.93
N ASP A 325 -8.04 6.65 14.39
CA ASP A 325 -7.63 7.32 15.63
C ASP A 325 -7.86 6.43 16.87
N GLU A 326 -8.96 5.68 16.92
CA GLU A 326 -9.20 4.72 18.01
C GLU A 326 -8.22 3.53 17.96
N ILE A 327 -7.85 3.08 16.76
CA ILE A 327 -6.92 1.97 16.56
C ILE A 327 -5.49 2.37 16.94
N THR A 328 -5.01 3.49 16.39
CA THR A 328 -3.66 4.01 16.66
C THR A 328 -3.51 4.56 18.07
N GLY A 329 -4.61 5.02 18.68
CA GLY A 329 -4.69 5.45 20.07
C GLY A 329 -4.84 4.33 21.10
N MET A 330 -4.78 3.05 20.69
CA MET A 330 -4.93 1.91 21.58
C MET A 330 -3.94 1.97 22.76
N PRO A 331 -4.41 1.77 24.01
CA PRO A 331 -3.53 1.61 25.16
C PRO A 331 -2.56 0.43 24.98
N VAL A 332 -1.30 0.65 25.32
CA VAL A 332 -0.25 -0.38 25.30
C VAL A 332 0.53 -0.41 26.60
N ARG A 333 1.15 -1.56 26.86
CA ARG A 333 2.00 -1.81 28.03
C ARG A 333 3.35 -2.41 27.63
N VAL A 334 4.34 -2.15 28.46
CA VAL A 334 5.67 -2.78 28.40
C VAL A 334 5.62 -4.10 29.15
N VAL A 335 6.05 -5.19 28.52
CA VAL A 335 6.18 -6.53 29.12
C VAL A 335 7.63 -6.83 29.45
N ASP A 336 8.51 -6.63 28.47
CA ASP A 336 9.95 -6.82 28.57
C ASP A 336 10.68 -6.00 27.50
N ASP A 337 12.02 -6.02 27.47
CA ASP A 337 12.85 -5.24 26.53
C ASP A 337 12.52 -5.49 25.03
N ALA A 338 12.03 -6.68 24.67
CA ALA A 338 11.61 -7.02 23.31
C ALA A 338 10.13 -6.69 23.03
N HIS A 339 9.32 -6.54 24.07
CA HIS A 339 7.88 -6.35 24.02
C HIS A 339 7.45 -5.04 24.69
N GLN A 340 7.74 -3.92 24.03
CA GLN A 340 7.52 -2.57 24.58
C GLN A 340 6.09 -2.05 24.37
N ASN A 341 5.41 -2.46 23.31
CA ASN A 341 4.09 -1.95 22.93
C ASN A 341 3.09 -3.10 22.71
N VAL A 342 2.81 -3.88 23.75
CA VAL A 342 1.80 -4.95 23.73
C VAL A 342 0.42 -4.36 24.07
N PRO A 343 -0.68 -4.76 23.41
CA PRO A 343 -2.01 -4.24 23.73
C PRO A 343 -2.37 -4.34 25.22
N ASP A 344 -2.90 -3.25 25.75
CA ASP A 344 -3.41 -3.12 27.13
C ASP A 344 -4.91 -2.81 27.10
N VAL A 345 -5.63 -3.59 26.29
CA VAL A 345 -7.09 -3.54 26.20
C VAL A 345 -7.68 -4.90 26.59
N PRO A 346 -8.73 -4.95 27.42
CA PRO A 346 -9.25 -6.22 27.97
C PRO A 346 -9.62 -7.26 26.92
N GLU A 347 -10.08 -6.83 25.76
CA GLU A 347 -10.48 -7.70 24.64
C GLU A 347 -9.29 -8.45 24.04
N LEU A 348 -8.07 -7.91 24.13
CA LEU A 348 -6.86 -8.48 23.52
C LEU A 348 -5.87 -9.07 24.53
N GLU A 349 -6.04 -8.85 25.83
CA GLU A 349 -5.09 -9.27 26.88
C GLU A 349 -4.65 -10.74 26.79
N THR A 350 -5.57 -11.65 26.43
CA THR A 350 -5.30 -13.08 26.31
C THR A 350 -5.17 -13.57 24.87
N LEU A 351 -5.21 -12.66 23.90
CA LEU A 351 -5.24 -12.96 22.46
C LEU A 351 -4.00 -12.44 21.74
N VAL A 352 -3.42 -11.32 22.20
CA VAL A 352 -2.29 -10.65 21.54
C VAL A 352 -1.22 -10.31 22.58
N THR A 353 -0.06 -10.95 22.45
CA THR A 353 1.10 -10.74 23.32
C THR A 353 2.30 -10.14 22.59
N ILE A 354 2.16 -9.87 21.29
CA ILE A 354 3.21 -9.26 20.46
C ILE A 354 3.16 -7.74 20.53
N THR A 355 4.30 -7.11 20.26
CA THR A 355 4.40 -5.66 20.00
C THR A 355 3.60 -5.32 18.75
N VAL A 356 2.74 -4.28 18.81
CA VAL A 356 1.82 -3.93 17.72
C VAL A 356 2.10 -2.62 16.99
N GLU A 357 3.06 -1.82 17.45
CA GLU A 357 3.36 -0.48 16.94
C GLU A 357 3.51 -0.42 15.40
N SER A 358 4.27 -1.33 14.81
CA SER A 358 4.46 -1.38 13.35
C SER A 358 3.18 -1.74 12.58
N TYR A 359 2.29 -2.54 13.17
CA TYR A 359 0.99 -2.88 12.56
C TYR A 359 0.04 -1.68 12.60
N LEU A 360 0.02 -0.95 13.73
CA LEU A 360 -0.77 0.28 13.86
C LEU A 360 -0.30 1.36 12.88
N ALA A 361 1.02 1.49 12.69
CA ALA A 361 1.59 2.40 11.70
C ALA A 361 1.17 2.04 10.26
N ALA A 362 1.24 0.76 9.89
CA ALA A 362 0.80 0.30 8.57
C ALA A 362 -0.71 0.52 8.34
N VAL A 363 -1.55 0.35 9.38
CA VAL A 363 -2.99 0.67 9.29
C VAL A 363 -3.24 2.16 9.14
N ALA A 364 -2.46 3.00 9.83
CA ALA A 364 -2.56 4.45 9.69
C ALA A 364 -2.22 4.90 8.26
N GLU A 365 -1.11 4.40 7.71
CA GLU A 365 -0.73 4.68 6.33
C GLU A 365 -1.77 4.14 5.33
N ALA A 366 -2.33 2.95 5.57
CA ALA A 366 -3.40 2.42 4.74
C ALA A 366 -4.60 3.37 4.66
N ALA A 367 -4.96 4.04 5.76
CA ALA A 367 -6.02 5.03 5.76
C ALA A 367 -5.67 6.28 4.94
N GLU A 368 -4.42 6.73 4.98
CA GLU A 368 -3.94 7.87 4.18
C GLU A 368 -3.97 7.56 2.68
N ASN A 369 -3.76 6.30 2.32
CA ASN A 369 -3.72 5.80 0.95
C ASN A 369 -5.05 5.21 0.45
N ALA A 370 -6.13 5.32 1.23
CA ALA A 370 -7.43 4.75 0.87
C ALA A 370 -8.03 5.44 -0.36
N ARG A 371 -8.54 4.65 -1.31
CA ARG A 371 -9.17 5.15 -2.54
C ARG A 371 -10.23 4.22 -3.10
#